data_AF-A0A3M1ACJ2-F1
#
_entry.id   AF-A0A3M1ACJ2-F1
#
_cell.length_a   1.000
_cell.length_b   1.000
_cell.length_c   1.000
_cell.angle_alpha   90.00
_cell.angle_beta   90.00
_cell.angle_gamma   90.00
#
_symmetry.space_group_name_H-M   'P 1'
#
loop_
_entity.id
_entity.type
_entity.pdbx_description
1 polymer ?
#
loop_
_entity_poly.entity_id
_entity_poly.type
_entity_poly.pdbx_seq_one_letter_code
_entity_poly.pdbx_strand_id
1 'polypeptide(L)'
;MMTFENTVIKKYWPAEDKNSDGEIMPQLHIQCEAELDNSLQVGHLFTSMVKGLVQITFTHQDTGESLTLPAATVKPFNVKQKKIKIGKGEDAAVVMAEYAQMTIVTKLDEEGELMKALYPIFNRQVIMEVEDFQQPGQPSQEEAAM
;
A
#
# COMPACT_ATOMS: atom_id res chain seq x y z
N MET A 1 -7.58 -9.30 -6.34
CA MET A 1 -6.43 -8.38 -6.50
C MET A 1 -6.95 -7.01 -6.89
N MET A 2 -6.47 -5.95 -6.26
CA MET A 2 -6.79 -4.56 -6.59
C MET A 2 -5.51 -3.78 -6.82
N THR A 3 -5.46 -2.99 -7.90
CA THR A 3 -4.28 -2.25 -8.33
C THR A 3 -4.51 -0.75 -8.25
N PHE A 4 -3.47 -0.02 -7.82
CA PHE A 4 -3.39 1.43 -7.76
C PHE A 4 -2.18 1.87 -8.56
N GLU A 5 -2.41 2.36 -9.77
CA GLU A 5 -1.36 2.68 -10.74
C GLU A 5 -0.42 3.78 -10.23
N ASN A 6 -0.99 4.78 -9.54
CA ASN A 6 -0.25 5.96 -9.08
C ASN A 6 -0.23 6.04 -7.56
N THR A 7 0.70 5.30 -6.94
CA THR A 7 0.94 5.36 -5.50
C THR A 7 2.27 6.02 -5.18
N VAL A 8 2.32 6.84 -4.13
CA VAL A 8 3.56 7.46 -3.64
C VAL A 8 3.70 7.24 -2.15
N ILE A 9 4.82 6.64 -1.74
CA ILE A 9 5.20 6.54 -0.33
C ILE A 9 5.71 7.91 0.13
N LYS A 10 5.00 8.53 1.07
CA LYS A 10 5.30 9.88 1.60
C LYS A 10 6.19 9.85 2.82
N LYS A 11 6.05 8.81 3.65
CA LYS A 11 6.79 8.65 4.89
C LYS A 11 6.81 7.18 5.31
N TYR A 12 7.89 6.72 5.92
CA TYR A 12 7.92 5.46 6.64
C TYR A 12 8.78 5.58 7.90
N TRP A 13 8.45 4.82 8.96
CA TRP A 13 9.17 4.87 10.22
C TRP A 13 8.95 3.60 11.04
N PRO A 14 9.94 3.17 11.85
CA PRO A 14 9.75 2.09 12.81
C PRO A 14 8.80 2.54 13.93
N ALA A 15 7.98 1.61 14.40
CA ALA A 15 7.07 1.78 15.52
C ALA A 15 7.08 0.52 16.38
N GLU A 16 6.60 0.65 17.61
CA GLU A 16 6.43 -0.47 18.53
C GLU A 16 4.94 -0.64 18.81
N ASP A 17 4.49 -1.89 18.79
CA ASP A 17 3.15 -2.27 19.23
C ASP A 17 3.27 -3.31 20.36
N LYS A 18 2.22 -3.50 21.14
CA LYS A 18 2.17 -4.55 22.15
C LYS A 18 1.21 -5.63 21.72
N ASN A 19 1.66 -6.88 21.71
CA ASN A 19 0.76 -8.00 21.51
C ASN A 19 -0.15 -8.20 22.74
N SER A 20 -1.07 -9.16 22.63
CA SER A 20 -2.00 -9.53 23.72
C SER A 20 -1.31 -9.94 25.02
N ASP A 21 -0.07 -10.43 24.93
CA ASP A 21 0.73 -10.89 26.06
C ASP A 21 1.64 -9.78 26.62
N GLY A 22 1.59 -8.58 26.04
CA GLY A 22 2.35 -7.40 26.47
C GLY A 22 3.78 -7.33 25.93
N GLU A 23 4.18 -8.26 25.05
CA GLU A 23 5.47 -8.24 24.39
C GLU A 23 5.51 -7.15 23.31
N ILE A 24 6.67 -6.50 23.18
CA ILE A 24 6.90 -5.48 22.17
C ILE A 24 7.11 -6.15 20.81
N MET A 25 6.29 -5.79 19.84
CA MET A 25 6.41 -6.17 18.45
C MET A 25 6.89 -4.97 17.62
N PRO A 26 8.13 -5.03 17.08
CA PRO A 26 8.60 -4.05 16.12
C PRO A 26 7.77 -4.08 14.83
N GLN A 27 7.28 -2.92 14.43
CA GLN A 27 6.48 -2.71 13.23
C GLN A 27 7.10 -1.61 12.36
N LEU A 28 6.84 -1.70 11.07
CA LEU A 28 7.13 -0.65 10.11
C LEU A 28 5.83 -0.01 9.67
N HIS A 29 5.72 1.30 9.88
CA HIS A 29 4.60 2.10 9.39
C HIS A 29 5.01 2.75 8.07
N ILE A 30 4.19 2.59 7.04
CA ILE A 30 4.38 3.14 5.70
C ILE A 30 3.17 3.99 5.36
N GLN A 31 3.34 5.30 5.32
CA GLN A 31 2.32 6.23 4.87
C GLN A 31 2.45 6.45 3.37
N CYS A 32 1.41 6.06 2.63
CA CYS A 32 1.33 6.26 1.20
C CYS A 32 0.08 7.02 0.81
N GLU A 33 0.12 7.53 -0.41
CA GLU A 33 -1.00 8.19 -1.06
C GLU A 33 -1.18 7.55 -2.43
N ALA A 34 -2.35 6.96 -2.66
CA ALA A 34 -2.70 6.27 -3.91
C ALA A 34 -3.79 7.07 -4.63
N GLU A 35 -3.59 7.39 -5.90
CA GLU A 35 -4.63 7.95 -6.75
C GLU A 35 -5.76 6.94 -6.92
N LEU A 36 -6.99 7.46 -6.96
CA LEU A 36 -8.20 6.67 -7.13
C LEU A 36 -8.78 6.94 -8.52
N ASP A 37 -8.85 5.90 -9.32
CA ASP A 37 -9.43 5.92 -10.66
C ASP A 37 -10.95 5.70 -10.62
N ASN A 38 -11.45 4.99 -9.60
CA ASN A 38 -12.87 4.69 -9.46
C ASN A 38 -13.28 4.37 -8.00
N SER A 39 -14.59 4.35 -7.76
CA SER A 39 -15.16 4.08 -6.43
C SER A 39 -14.99 2.63 -5.95
N LEU A 40 -14.75 1.66 -6.84
CA LEU A 40 -14.54 0.26 -6.46
C LEU A 40 -13.22 0.09 -5.71
N GLN A 41 -12.19 0.85 -6.07
CA GLN A 41 -10.91 0.90 -5.35
C GLN A 41 -11.10 1.30 -3.87
N VAL A 42 -12.00 2.25 -3.59
CA VAL A 42 -12.33 2.65 -2.21
C VAL A 42 -13.00 1.50 -1.45
N GLY A 43 -13.98 0.84 -2.08
CA GLY A 43 -14.67 -0.31 -1.48
C GLY A 43 -13.70 -1.47 -1.19
N HIS A 44 -12.74 -1.71 -2.07
CA HIS A 44 -11.73 -2.74 -1.88
C HIS A 44 -10.75 -2.38 -0.75
N LEU A 45 -10.26 -1.13 -0.68
CA LEU A 45 -9.44 -0.68 0.44
C LEU A 45 -10.16 -0.82 1.78
N PHE A 46 -11.44 -0.46 1.82
CA PHE A 46 -12.26 -0.64 3.02
C PHE A 46 -12.38 -2.12 3.40
N THR A 47 -12.61 -2.98 2.42
CA THR A 47 -12.66 -4.43 2.64
C THR A 47 -11.32 -4.97 3.16
N SER A 48 -10.20 -4.56 2.56
CA SER A 48 -8.84 -4.91 2.99
C SER A 48 -8.54 -4.43 4.41
N MET A 49 -8.95 -3.21 4.75
CA MET A 49 -8.84 -2.66 6.12
C MET A 49 -9.62 -3.49 7.13
N VAL A 50 -10.85 -3.92 6.80
CA VAL A 50 -11.69 -4.74 7.68
C VAL A 50 -11.17 -6.17 7.83
N LYS A 51 -10.63 -6.77 6.75
CA LYS A 51 -10.02 -8.11 6.78
C LYS A 51 -8.79 -8.20 7.68
N GLY A 52 -8.07 -7.08 7.86
CA GLY A 52 -6.93 -6.97 8.77
C GLY A 52 -5.59 -7.37 8.14
N LEU A 53 -5.47 -8.59 7.60
CA LEU A 53 -4.24 -9.05 6.93
C LEU A 53 -4.43 -9.13 5.41
N VAL A 54 -3.50 -8.49 4.70
CA VAL A 54 -3.40 -8.50 3.23
C VAL A 54 -1.94 -8.65 2.80
N GLN A 55 -1.74 -9.06 1.55
CA GLN A 55 -0.45 -8.94 0.87
C GLN A 55 -0.44 -7.62 0.08
N ILE A 56 0.66 -6.87 0.17
CA ILE A 56 0.83 -5.64 -0.58
C ILE A 56 2.13 -5.69 -1.37
N THR A 57 2.07 -5.42 -2.67
CA THR A 57 3.26 -5.33 -3.52
C THR A 57 3.40 -3.91 -4.04
N PHE A 58 4.60 -3.33 -3.92
CA PHE A 58 4.97 -2.07 -4.56
C PHE A 58 5.91 -2.35 -5.72
N THR A 59 5.54 -1.93 -6.92
CA THR A 59 6.38 -2.10 -8.12
C THR A 59 6.84 -0.74 -8.61
N HIS A 60 8.16 -0.57 -8.71
CA HIS A 60 8.75 0.63 -9.27
C HIS A 60 8.43 0.69 -10.77
N GLN A 61 7.78 1.77 -11.23
CA GLN A 61 7.32 1.88 -12.62
C GLN A 61 8.49 1.84 -13.63
N ASP A 62 9.60 2.51 -13.33
CA ASP A 62 10.74 2.59 -14.26
C ASP A 62 11.62 1.33 -14.33
N THR A 63 11.84 0.64 -13.19
CA THR A 63 12.78 -0.50 -13.13
C THR A 63 12.07 -1.85 -13.16
N GLY A 64 10.77 -1.89 -12.86
CA GLY A 64 10.00 -3.13 -12.69
C GLY A 64 10.36 -3.92 -11.43
N GLU A 65 11.20 -3.39 -10.55
CA GLU A 65 11.54 -4.04 -9.28
C GLU A 65 10.35 -3.95 -8.32
N SER A 66 10.02 -5.08 -7.71
CA SER A 66 8.89 -5.21 -6.79
C SER A 66 9.34 -5.49 -5.36
N LEU A 67 8.69 -4.81 -4.42
CA LEU A 67 8.80 -5.05 -2.99
C LEU A 67 7.47 -5.59 -2.48
N THR A 68 7.46 -6.84 -2.01
CA THR A 68 6.26 -7.47 -1.45
C THR A 68 6.30 -7.46 0.07
N LEU A 69 5.21 -6.98 0.67
CA LEU A 69 4.86 -7.08 2.07
C LEU A 69 3.90 -8.27 2.23
N PRO A 70 4.39 -9.45 2.63
CA PRO A 70 3.57 -10.67 2.62
C PRO A 70 2.44 -10.61 3.63
N ALA A 71 2.64 -9.90 4.75
CA ALA A 71 1.65 -9.71 5.79
C ALA A 71 1.62 -8.23 6.20
N ALA A 72 0.59 -7.52 5.77
CA ALA A 72 0.40 -6.11 6.06
C ALA A 72 -1.04 -5.80 6.45
N THR A 73 -1.21 -4.73 7.22
CA THR A 73 -2.51 -4.20 7.63
C THR A 73 -2.66 -2.78 7.12
N VAL A 74 -3.78 -2.52 6.44
CA VAL A 74 -4.18 -1.15 6.06
C VAL A 74 -4.95 -0.54 7.23
N LYS A 75 -4.42 0.53 7.83
CA LYS A 75 -5.11 1.31 8.86
C LYS A 75 -6.21 2.19 8.22
N PRO A 76 -7.15 2.73 9.01
CA PRO A 76 -8.15 3.68 8.52
C PRO A 76 -7.55 4.80 7.68
N PHE A 77 -8.16 5.03 6.52
CA PHE A 77 -7.65 5.94 5.49
C PHE A 77 -8.64 7.07 5.21
N ASN A 78 -8.14 8.14 4.59
CA ASN A 78 -8.96 9.28 4.19
C ASN A 78 -8.88 9.46 2.66
N VAL A 79 -10.00 9.84 2.04
CA VAL A 79 -10.02 10.26 0.64
C VAL A 79 -9.87 11.79 0.60
N LYS A 80 -8.90 12.26 -0.19
CA LYS A 80 -8.60 13.68 -0.40
C LYS A 80 -8.73 14.01 -1.87
N GLN A 81 -9.21 15.20 -2.17
CA GLN A 81 -9.23 15.71 -3.54
C GLN A 81 -8.11 16.73 -3.75
N LYS A 82 -7.39 16.61 -4.86
CA LYS A 82 -6.29 17.51 -5.22
C LYS A 82 -6.48 18.06 -6.62
N LYS A 83 -6.13 19.34 -6.78
CA LYS A 83 -6.00 19.96 -8.09
C LYS A 83 -4.67 19.54 -8.69
N ILE A 84 -4.71 18.81 -9.79
CA ILE A 84 -3.53 18.45 -10.58
C ILE A 84 -3.56 19.18 -11.91
N LYS A 85 -2.39 19.68 -12.32
CA LYS A 85 -2.22 20.41 -13.57
C LYS A 85 -1.67 19.44 -14.60
N ILE A 86 -2.43 19.19 -15.67
CA ILE A 86 -2.08 18.29 -16.75
C ILE A 86 -1.70 19.14 -17.97
N GLY A 87 -0.55 18.83 -18.58
CA GLY A 87 0.00 19.59 -19.71
C GLY A 87 1.04 20.65 -19.32
N LYS A 88 1.54 21.37 -20.32
CA LYS A 88 2.55 22.43 -20.17
C LYS A 88 2.08 23.70 -20.91
N GLY A 89 2.45 24.87 -20.40
CA GLY A 89 2.14 26.15 -21.04
C GLY A 89 0.71 26.66 -20.78
N GLU A 90 0.18 27.44 -21.72
CA GLU A 90 -1.14 28.08 -21.65
C GLU A 90 -2.31 27.07 -21.77
N ASP A 91 -2.08 25.91 -22.39
CA ASP A 91 -3.07 24.83 -22.57
C ASP A 91 -3.19 23.87 -21.38
N ALA A 92 -2.53 24.18 -20.26
CA ALA A 92 -2.51 23.29 -19.13
C ALA A 92 -3.86 23.29 -18.39
N ALA A 93 -4.54 22.14 -18.41
CA ALA A 93 -5.81 21.94 -17.74
C ALA A 93 -5.60 21.63 -16.25
N VAL A 94 -6.48 22.15 -15.39
CA VAL A 94 -6.54 21.77 -13.98
C VAL A 94 -7.69 20.81 -13.79
N VAL A 95 -7.38 19.58 -13.38
CA VAL A 95 -8.40 18.57 -13.06
C VAL A 95 -8.36 18.25 -11.57
N MET A 96 -9.48 17.78 -11.05
CA MET A 96 -9.59 17.29 -9.68
C MET A 96 -9.37 15.78 -9.71
N ALA A 97 -8.36 15.32 -8.97
CA ALA A 97 -8.10 13.90 -8.76
C ALA A 97 -8.31 13.53 -7.29
N GLU A 98 -8.75 12.30 -7.07
CA GLU A 98 -8.99 11.75 -5.73
C GLU A 98 -7.82 10.87 -5.31
N TYR A 99 -7.47 10.94 -4.03
CA TYR A 99 -6.34 10.21 -3.47
C TYR A 99 -6.74 9.58 -2.14
N ALA A 100 -6.49 8.29 -1.98
CA ALA A 100 -6.55 7.62 -0.69
C ALA A 100 -5.22 7.81 0.04
N GLN A 101 -5.26 8.51 1.18
CA GLN A 101 -4.14 8.61 2.10
C GLN A 101 -4.30 7.55 3.18
N MET A 102 -3.39 6.58 3.21
CA MET A 102 -3.44 5.43 4.11
C MET A 102 -2.12 5.20 4.83
N THR A 103 -2.18 4.42 5.91
CA THR A 103 -1.00 3.89 6.59
C THR A 103 -1.04 2.38 6.52
N ILE A 104 0.00 1.78 5.97
CA ILE A 104 0.23 0.35 5.92
C ILE A 104 1.17 0.00 7.07
N VAL A 105 0.84 -1.06 7.79
CA VAL A 105 1.63 -1.57 8.91
C VAL A 105 2.05 -2.98 8.60
N THR A 106 3.32 -3.28 8.77
CA THR A 106 3.88 -4.63 8.61
C THR A 106 4.92 -4.90 9.69
N LYS A 107 5.30 -6.16 9.88
CA LYS A 107 6.34 -6.52 10.84
C LYS A 107 7.67 -5.93 10.37
N LEU A 108 8.40 -5.30 11.29
CA LEU A 108 9.76 -4.86 11.01
C LEU A 108 10.71 -6.05 11.20
N ASP A 109 11.60 -6.25 10.24
CA ASP A 109 12.67 -7.24 10.34
C ASP A 109 13.79 -6.74 11.27
N GLU A 110 14.51 -7.66 11.93
CA GLU A 110 15.51 -7.33 12.94
C GLU A 110 16.69 -6.52 12.37
N GLU A 111 16.97 -6.65 11.08
CA GLU A 111 18.11 -6.02 10.40
C GLU A 111 17.75 -4.71 9.67
N GLY A 112 16.46 -4.35 9.65
CA GLY A 112 15.93 -3.17 8.95
C GLY A 112 16.07 -3.23 7.42
N GLU A 113 16.24 -4.42 6.84
CA GLU A 113 16.31 -4.66 5.40
C GLU A 113 15.07 -4.15 4.67
N LEU A 114 13.89 -4.27 5.29
CA LEU A 114 12.66 -3.75 4.70
C LEU A 114 12.69 -2.23 4.53
N MET A 115 13.28 -1.51 5.50
CA MET A 115 13.44 -0.06 5.39
C MET A 115 14.43 0.32 4.28
N LYS A 116 15.50 -0.46 4.09
CA LYS A 116 16.45 -0.27 3.00
C LYS A 116 15.78 -0.50 1.65
N ALA A 117 14.94 -1.53 1.55
CA ALA A 117 14.19 -1.86 0.33
C ALA A 117 13.14 -0.80 -0.05
N LEU A 118 12.64 -0.01 0.91
CA LEU A 118 11.75 1.13 0.61
C LEU A 118 12.48 2.34 0.03
N TYR A 119 13.80 2.48 0.26
CA TYR A 119 14.55 3.66 -0.13
C TYR A 119 14.52 3.95 -1.65
N PRO A 120 14.71 2.96 -2.55
CA PRO A 120 14.65 3.18 -3.99
C PRO A 120 13.30 3.68 -4.49
N ILE A 121 12.20 3.29 -3.83
CA ILE A 121 10.82 3.65 -4.20
C ILE A 121 10.26 4.84 -3.42
N PHE A 122 11.02 5.40 -2.48
CA PHE A 122 10.56 6.48 -1.62
C PHE A 122 10.36 7.78 -2.41
N ASN A 123 9.21 8.45 -2.20
CA ASN A 123 8.80 9.66 -2.94
C ASN A 123 8.77 9.51 -4.47
N ARG A 124 8.69 8.27 -4.98
CA ARG A 124 8.50 7.97 -6.40
C ARG A 124 7.09 7.43 -6.66
N GLN A 125 6.69 7.47 -7.92
CA GLN A 125 5.47 6.81 -8.37
C GLN A 125 5.73 5.31 -8.50
N VAL A 126 4.89 4.53 -7.82
CA VAL A 126 4.90 3.08 -7.86
C VAL A 126 3.49 2.57 -8.11
N ILE A 127 3.41 1.38 -8.69
CA ILE A 127 2.17 0.62 -8.73
C ILE A 127 2.04 -0.09 -7.39
N MET A 128 0.87 0.02 -6.75
CA MET A 128 0.56 -0.73 -5.53
C MET A 128 -0.51 -1.76 -5.82
N GLU A 129 -0.26 -3.00 -5.47
CA GLU A 129 -1.22 -4.09 -5.57
C GLU A 129 -1.60 -4.55 -4.17
N VAL A 130 -2.89 -4.76 -3.95
CA VAL A 130 -3.46 -5.25 -2.69
C VAL A 130 -4.20 -6.55 -2.96
N GLU A 131 -3.75 -7.60 -2.28
CA GLU A 131 -4.24 -8.96 -2.43
C GLU A 131 -4.67 -9.54 -1.09
N ASP A 132 -5.52 -10.57 -1.16
CA ASP A 132 -5.86 -11.33 0.03
C ASP A 132 -4.63 -12.04 0.56
N PHE A 133 -4.49 -12.04 1.89
CA PHE A 133 -3.38 -12.74 2.54
C PHE A 133 -3.46 -14.24 2.25
N GLN A 134 -2.41 -14.77 1.64
CA GLN A 134 -2.25 -16.20 1.37
C GLN A 134 -1.45 -16.82 2.53
N GLN A 135 -2.06 -17.69 3.33
CA GLN A 135 -1.30 -18.47 4.30
C GLN A 135 -0.39 -19.46 3.55
N PRO A 136 0.91 -19.55 3.88
CA PRO A 136 1.77 -20.56 3.28
C PRO A 136 1.21 -21.96 3.58
N GLY A 137 0.74 -22.66 2.53
CA GLY A 137 0.17 -24.01 2.61
C GLY A 137 -1.35 -24.13 2.45
N GLN A 138 -2.09 -23.04 2.23
CA GLN A 138 -3.48 -23.12 1.78
C GLN A 138 -3.55 -23.07 0.25
N PRO A 139 -4.16 -24.07 -0.42
CA PRO A 139 -4.45 -23.96 -1.85
C PRO A 139 -5.38 -22.77 -2.08
N SER A 140 -5.18 -22.07 -3.20
CA SER A 140 -6.05 -20.97 -3.59
C SER A 140 -7.49 -21.49 -3.66
N GLN A 141 -8.48 -20.67 -3.32
CA GLN A 141 -9.90 -21.08 -3.35
C GLN A 141 -10.37 -21.54 -4.75
N GLU A 142 -9.60 -21.28 -5.81
CA GLU A 142 -9.81 -21.82 -7.16
C GLU A 142 -9.50 -23.32 -7.29
N GLU A 143 -8.60 -23.88 -6.48
CA GLU A 143 -8.27 -25.31 -6.50
C GLU A 143 -9.22 -26.15 -5.65
N ALA A 144 -9.98 -25.54 -4.74
CA ALA A 144 -10.93 -26.26 -3.88
C ALA A 144 -12.31 -26.50 -4.55
N ALA A 145 -12.54 -25.91 -5.73
CA ALA A 145 -13.80 -25.98 -6.46
C ALA A 145 -13.74 -26.80 -7.75
N MET A 146 -12.61 -27.47 -8.03
CA MET A 146 -12.45 -28.44 -9.12
C MET A 146 -12.52 -29.88 -8.62
#